data_AF-A0A4Q3SL28-F1
#
_entry.id   AF-A0A4Q3SL28-F1
#
_cell.length_a   1.000
_cell.length_b   1.000
_cell.length_c   1.000
_cell.angle_alpha   90.00
_cell.angle_beta   90.00
_cell.angle_gamma   90.00
#
_symmetry.space_group_name_H-M   'P 1'
#
loop_
_entity.id
_entity.type
_entity.pdbx_description
1 polymer ?
#
loop_
_entity_poly.entity_id
_entity_poly.type
_entity_poly.pdbx_seq_one_letter_code
_entity_poly.pdbx_strand_id
1 'polypeptide(L)' 'LEAGVVLAALATDAGLAASRGEARRLAQGGGLRVNDAAEADANRTITSADLVDGVVKLAAGKKKIVLVKPV' A
#
# COMPACT_ATOMS: atom_id res chain seq x y z
N LEU A 1 -1.41 9.31 12.06
CA LEU A 1 -2.28 8.63 11.06
C LEU A 1 -3.73 9.16 10.96
N GLU A 2 -4.08 10.33 11.52
CA GLU A 2 -5.47 10.87 11.45
C GLU A 2 -5.92 11.30 10.04
N ALA A 3 -5.00 11.51 9.10
CA ALA A 3 -5.35 12.01 7.76
C ALA A 3 -5.78 10.91 6.77
N GLY A 4 -5.50 9.62 7.06
CA GLY A 4 -5.60 8.56 6.06
C GLY A 4 -4.61 8.78 4.90
N VAL A 5 -3.88 7.74 4.48
CA VAL A 5 -2.90 7.87 3.39
C VAL A 5 -3.40 7.09 2.19
N VAL A 6 -3.42 7.74 1.03
CA VAL A 6 -3.75 7.06 -0.24
C VAL A 6 -2.75 5.94 -0.48
N LEU A 7 -3.23 4.74 -0.79
CA LEU A 7 -2.41 3.56 -0.98
C LEU A 7 -1.30 3.76 -2.04
N ALA A 8 -1.60 4.45 -3.15
CA ALA A 8 -0.61 4.81 -4.17
C ALA A 8 0.50 5.72 -3.63
N ALA A 9 0.15 6.65 -2.74
CA ALA A 9 1.11 7.52 -2.07
C ALA A 9 1.99 6.68 -1.15
N LEU A 10 1.36 5.86 -0.30
CA LEU A 10 2.04 5.01 0.66
C LEU A 10 2.98 4.02 -0.02
N ALA A 11 2.57 3.41 -1.13
CA ALA A 11 3.40 2.53 -1.93
C ALA A 11 4.60 3.24 -2.58
N THR A 12 4.43 4.51 -2.96
CA THR A 12 5.54 5.32 -3.50
C THR A 12 6.51 5.69 -2.38
N ASP A 13 6.00 6.18 -1.26
CA ASP A 13 6.79 6.61 -0.11
C ASP A 13 7.53 5.44 0.54
N ALA A 14 6.93 4.25 0.54
CA ALA A 14 7.55 3.01 1.00
C ALA A 14 8.52 2.38 -0.03
N GLY A 15 8.74 3.02 -1.19
CA GLY A 15 9.66 2.56 -2.23
C GLY A 15 9.21 1.31 -2.99
N LEU A 16 7.94 0.91 -2.88
CA LEU A 16 7.38 -0.22 -3.62
C LEU A 16 7.19 0.13 -5.11
N ALA A 17 6.82 1.37 -5.40
CA ALA A 17 6.63 1.91 -6.75
C ALA A 17 7.48 3.19 -6.92
N ALA A 18 8.00 3.44 -8.12
CA ALA A 18 8.74 4.65 -8.42
C ALA A 18 7.83 5.88 -8.56
N SER A 19 6.52 5.68 -8.77
CA SER A 19 5.53 6.76 -8.84
C SER A 19 4.12 6.30 -8.44
N ARG A 20 3.26 7.26 -8.09
CA ARG A 20 1.83 7.03 -7.85
C ARG A 20 1.11 6.38 -9.05
N GLY A 21 1.51 6.73 -10.28
CA GLY A 21 0.95 6.15 -11.50
C GLY A 21 1.35 4.69 -11.68
N GLU A 22 2.59 4.34 -11.35
CA GLU A 22 3.05 2.95 -11.32
C GLU A 22 2.34 2.15 -10.23
N ALA A 23 2.16 2.72 -9.03
CA ALA A 23 1.41 2.07 -7.96
C ALA A 23 -0.04 1.76 -8.36
N ARG A 24 -0.71 2.67 -9.09
CA ARG A 24 -2.06 2.43 -9.65
C ARG A 24 -2.07 1.30 -10.68
N ARG A 25 -1.09 1.27 -11.59
CA ARG A 25 -0.97 0.17 -12.57
C ARG A 25 -0.71 -1.17 -11.88
N LEU A 26 0.12 -1.18 -10.84
CA LEU A 26 0.38 -2.38 -10.03
C LEU A 26 -0.87 -2.86 -9.33
N ALA A 27 -1.67 -1.97 -8.73
CA ALA A 27 -2.94 -2.34 -8.12
C ALA A 27 -3.92 -2.94 -9.14
N GLN A 28 -4.14 -2.25 -10.26
CA GLN A 28 -5.02 -2.75 -11.34
C GLN A 28 -4.55 -4.08 -11.92
N GLY A 29 -3.23 -4.33 -11.96
CA GLY A 29 -2.64 -5.60 -12.37
C GLY A 29 -2.63 -6.69 -11.29
N GLY A 30 -3.23 -6.46 -10.12
CA GLY A 30 -3.21 -7.41 -8.98
C GLY A 30 -1.84 -7.57 -8.31
N GLY A 31 -0.91 -6.67 -8.63
CA GLY A 31 0.42 -6.61 -8.05
C GLY A 31 0.43 -5.94 -6.69
N LEU A 32 -0.50 -5.04 -6.36
CA LEU A 32 -0.53 -4.38 -5.06
C LEU A 32 -1.35 -5.20 -4.05
N ARG A 33 -0.80 -5.42 -2.85
CA ARG A 33 -1.51 -6.07 -1.75
C ARG A 33 -1.38 -5.26 -0.47
N VAL A 34 -2.46 -5.24 0.31
CA VAL A 34 -2.58 -4.62 1.63
C VAL A 34 -3.03 -5.71 2.60
N ASN A 35 -2.27 -5.94 3.66
CA ASN A 35 -2.55 -6.98 4.66
C ASN A 35 -2.85 -8.35 4.05
N ASP A 36 -2.01 -8.75 3.08
CA ASP A 36 -2.14 -9.99 2.29
C ASP A 36 -3.37 -10.07 1.36
N ALA A 37 -4.25 -9.08 1.34
CA ALA A 37 -5.34 -8.95 0.38
C ALA A 37 -4.88 -8.18 -0.86
N ALA A 38 -5.18 -8.71 -2.06
CA ALA A 38 -4.93 -7.96 -3.29
C ALA A 38 -5.87 -6.75 -3.36
N GLU A 39 -5.30 -5.58 -3.59
CA GLU A 39 -6.05 -4.33 -3.71
C GLU A 39 -5.93 -3.81 -5.13
N ALA A 40 -7.08 -3.67 -5.79
CA ALA A 40 -7.15 -3.19 -7.17
C ALA A 40 -7.23 -1.66 -7.24
N ASP A 41 -7.70 -1.02 -6.17
CA ASP A 41 -7.80 0.43 -6.09
C ASP A 41 -6.66 1.05 -5.27
N ALA A 42 -5.64 1.55 -5.97
CA ALA A 42 -4.56 2.29 -5.32
C ALA A 42 -4.98 3.71 -4.85
N ASN A 43 -6.20 4.19 -5.17
CA ASN A 43 -6.72 5.43 -4.59
C ASN A 43 -7.38 5.19 -3.23
N ARG A 44 -7.54 3.94 -2.80
CA ARG A 44 -8.06 3.60 -1.48
C ARG A 44 -7.23 4.29 -0.39
N THR A 45 -7.92 4.86 0.58
CA THR A 45 -7.30 5.46 1.75
C THR A 45 -7.01 4.37 2.79
N ILE A 46 -5.75 4.23 3.17
CA ILE A 46 -5.30 3.39 4.28
C ILE A 46 -5.45 4.18 5.57
N THR A 47 -6.15 3.60 6.52
CA THR A 47 -6.44 4.24 7.82
C THR A 47 -5.91 3.39 8.96
N SER A 48 -6.08 3.86 10.20
CA SER A 48 -5.76 3.06 11.39
C SER A 48 -6.57 1.78 11.50
N ALA A 49 -7.73 1.68 10.84
CA ALA A 49 -8.52 0.45 10.78
C ALA A 49 -7.82 -0.68 10.00
N ASP A 50 -6.88 -0.33 9.12
CA ASP A 50 -6.08 -1.30 8.35
C ASP A 50 -4.81 -1.72 9.08
N LEU A 51 -4.57 -1.26 10.31
CA LEU A 51 -3.40 -1.67 11.08
C LEU A 51 -3.61 -3.06 11.66
N VAL A 52 -2.69 -3.96 11.35
CA VAL A 52 -2.59 -5.29 11.97
C VAL A 52 -1.34 -5.25 12.84
N ASP A 53 -1.48 -5.47 14.15
CA ASP A 53 -0.37 -5.42 15.12
C ASP A 53 0.42 -4.09 15.09
N GLY A 54 -0.27 -2.99 14.76
CA GLY A 54 0.33 -1.65 14.66
C GLY A 54 1.15 -1.43 13.39
N VAL A 55 1.06 -2.30 12.38
CA VAL A 55 1.72 -2.15 11.08
C VAL A 55 0.76 -2.42 9.92
N VAL A 56 1.05 -1.84 8.75
CA VAL A 56 0.36 -2.18 7.49
C VAL A 56 1.33 -2.95 6.61
N LYS A 57 0.96 -4.16 6.23
CA LYS A 57 1.77 -4.96 5.31
C LYS A 57 1.42 -4.59 3.88
N LEU A 58 2.37 -4.01 3.16
CA LEU A 58 2.22 -3.69 1.75
C LEU A 58 3.11 -4.58 0.91
N ALA A 59 2.57 -5.13 -0.17
CA ALA A 59 3.35 -5.87 -1.15
C ALA A 59 3.12 -5.33 -2.56
N ALA A 60 4.19 -5.19 -3.32
CA ALA A 60 4.18 -4.98 -4.75
C ALA A 60 4.78 -6.19 -5.47
N GLY A 61 3.90 -6.97 -6.09
CA GLY A 61 4.19 -8.22 -6.75
C GLY A 61 4.59 -9.31 -5.77
N LYS A 62 5.46 -10.22 -6.24
CA LYS A 62 5.89 -11.41 -5.48
C LYS A 62 7.17 -11.19 -4.66
N LYS A 63 7.90 -10.09 -4.90
CA LYS A 63 9.26 -9.87 -4.36
C LYS A 63 9.39 -8.65 -3.46
N LYS A 64 8.60 -7.61 -3.66
CA LYS A 64 8.71 -6.37 -2.86
C LYS A 64 7.64 -6.39 -1.79
N ILE A 65 8.03 -6.60 -0.54
CA ILE A 65 7.14 -6.57 0.63
C ILE A 65 7.76 -5.61 1.64
N VAL A 66 6.96 -4.69 2.17
CA VAL A 66 7.37 -3.71 3.18
C VAL A 66 6.33 -3.67 4.30
N LEU A 67 6.80 -3.43 5.51
CA LEU A 67 5.97 -3.22 6.69
C LEU A 67 6.01 -1.73 7.00
N VAL A 68 4.86 -1.07 6.86
CA VAL A 68 4.73 0.34 7.17
C VAL A 68 4.27 0.47 8.61
N LYS A 69 5.03 1.19 9.43
CA LYS A 69 4.60 1.59 10.77
C LYS A 69 4.07 3.02 10.71
N PRO A 70 2.85 3.28 11.20
CA PRO A 70 2.42 4.65 11.40
C PRO A 70 3.17 5.27 12.57
N VAL A 71 3.75 6.44 12.33
CA VAL A 71 4.27 7.33 13.37
C VAL A 71 3.28 8.46 13.64
#